data_AF-A0A7W0TAW4-F1
#
_entry.id   AF-A0A7W0TAW4-F1
#
_cell.length_a   1.000
_cell.length_b   1.000
_cell.length_c   1.000
_cell.angle_alpha   90.00
_cell.angle_beta   90.00
_cell.angle_gamma   90.00
#
_symmetry.space_group_name_H-M   'P 1'
#
loop_
_entity.id
_entity.type
_entity.pdbx_description
1 polymer ?
#
loop_
_entity_poly.entity_id
_entity_poly.type
_entity_poly.pdbx_seq_one_letter_code
_entity_poly.pdbx_strand_id
1 'polypeptide(L)'
;MAVLRAGSLLAVAAVTASCYSPEVRDCTVSCASAADCTGGQVCGGDQFCSAPEVAGTCLLPDGGVDGMQPPGDAALPVDARPSTTADAMPDAWPTVQLHVRIEGRGVVMLPTIGNCDGSSGQADCLYTVPQGTAVTLHAVPKNHWRFEEWTSQVCGNQPATCALVPDVPTFVQARFEEIDD
;
A
#
# COMPACT_ATOMS: atom_id res chain seq x y z
N MET A 1 77.74 -21.68 -36.31
CA MET A 1 76.71 -22.70 -36.10
C MET A 1 76.08 -22.49 -34.74
N ALA A 2 74.73 -22.35 -34.71
CA ALA A 2 73.77 -22.52 -33.60
C ALA A 2 74.17 -22.00 -32.19
N VAL A 3 73.79 -20.79 -31.77
CA VAL A 3 72.46 -20.37 -31.24
C VAL A 3 71.93 -21.29 -30.13
N LEU A 4 72.37 -21.06 -28.88
CA LEU A 4 71.65 -21.49 -27.68
C LEU A 4 70.44 -20.58 -27.49
N ARG A 5 69.25 -21.18 -27.49
CA ARG A 5 67.97 -20.47 -27.36
C ARG A 5 67.84 -19.85 -25.97
N ALA A 6 67.76 -18.53 -25.97
CA ALA A 6 67.40 -17.69 -24.83
C ALA A 6 65.99 -18.02 -24.34
N GLY A 7 65.84 -17.95 -23.02
CA GLY A 7 64.63 -18.31 -22.30
C GLY A 7 63.40 -17.50 -22.68
N SER A 8 62.25 -18.07 -22.38
CA SER A 8 61.00 -17.35 -22.22
C SER A 8 60.21 -18.11 -21.18
N LEU A 9 60.45 -17.76 -19.91
CA LEU A 9 59.52 -18.02 -18.82
C LEU A 9 58.21 -17.36 -19.23
N LEU A 10 57.24 -18.17 -19.62
CA LEU A 10 55.86 -17.75 -19.79
C LEU A 10 55.38 -17.27 -18.42
N ALA A 11 55.47 -15.96 -18.21
CA ALA A 11 54.72 -15.28 -17.18
C ALA A 11 53.23 -15.50 -17.49
N VAL A 12 52.63 -16.48 -16.82
CA VAL A 12 51.19 -16.64 -16.78
C VAL A 12 50.68 -15.42 -16.00
N ALA A 13 50.34 -14.38 -16.74
CA ALA A 13 49.65 -13.22 -16.21
C ALA A 13 48.35 -13.73 -15.58
N ALA A 14 48.28 -13.64 -14.26
CA ALA A 14 47.07 -13.90 -13.49
C ALA A 14 45.94 -13.08 -14.10
N VAL A 15 44.86 -13.76 -14.48
CA VAL A 15 43.64 -13.13 -14.98
C VAL A 15 43.20 -12.10 -13.94
N THR A 16 43.27 -10.84 -14.35
CA THR A 16 42.92 -9.67 -13.55
C THR A 16 41.46 -9.80 -13.14
N ALA A 17 41.21 -10.02 -11.85
CA ALA A 17 39.93 -9.71 -11.24
C ALA A 17 39.76 -8.19 -11.28
N SER A 18 39.18 -7.65 -12.35
CA SER A 18 38.95 -6.21 -12.48
C SER A 18 37.75 -5.92 -13.38
N CYS A 19 36.59 -6.46 -13.01
CA CYS A 19 35.29 -5.91 -13.41
C CYS A 19 34.50 -5.45 -12.18
N TYR A 20 35.19 -5.13 -11.09
CA TYR A 20 34.65 -4.25 -10.06
C TYR A 20 35.22 -2.86 -10.37
N SER A 21 34.40 -1.98 -10.92
CA SER A 21 34.65 -0.54 -10.95
C SER A 21 34.07 0.04 -9.66
N PRO A 22 34.85 0.20 -8.58
CA PRO A 22 34.42 0.87 -7.34
C PRO A 22 34.18 2.38 -7.52
N GLU A 23 34.00 2.83 -8.75
CA GLU A 23 33.74 4.23 -9.13
C GLU A 23 32.33 4.68 -8.73
N VAL A 24 31.45 3.74 -8.32
CA VAL A 24 30.20 4.10 -7.66
C VAL A 24 30.51 4.43 -6.21
N ARG A 25 30.76 5.72 -5.99
CA ARG A 25 30.69 6.41 -4.71
C ARG A 25 29.27 6.28 -4.14
N ASP A 26 28.89 5.10 -3.66
CA ASP A 26 27.62 4.85 -2.98
C ASP A 26 27.64 5.43 -1.56
N CYS A 27 27.96 6.74 -1.43
CA CYS A 27 27.77 7.58 -0.24
C CYS A 27 26.26 7.74 0.12
N THR A 28 25.45 6.75 -0.25
CA THR A 28 24.03 6.56 -0.01
C THR A 28 23.80 5.52 1.08
N VAL A 29 24.80 4.67 1.36
CA VAL A 29 24.72 3.60 2.37
C VAL A 29 25.45 4.02 3.64
N SER A 30 24.70 4.26 4.70
CA SER A 30 25.23 4.58 6.03
C SER A 30 25.72 3.33 6.77
N CYS A 31 26.79 3.45 7.55
CA CYS A 31 27.42 2.35 8.28
C CYS A 31 27.79 2.74 9.72
N ALA A 32 27.87 1.73 10.60
CA ALA A 32 28.41 1.89 11.96
C ALA A 32 29.81 1.24 12.09
N SER A 33 30.12 0.27 11.24
CA SER A 33 31.38 -0.46 11.21
C SER A 33 31.71 -0.96 9.80
N ALA A 34 32.95 -1.36 9.57
CA ALA A 34 33.38 -1.90 8.26
C ALA A 34 32.62 -3.18 7.85
N ALA A 35 32.02 -3.91 8.79
CA ALA A 35 31.22 -5.10 8.50
C ALA A 35 29.89 -4.78 7.81
N ASP A 36 29.41 -3.54 7.93
CA ASP A 36 28.15 -3.09 7.32
C ASP A 36 28.33 -2.78 5.81
N CYS A 37 29.58 -2.71 5.34
CA CYS A 37 29.92 -2.38 3.98
C CYS A 37 30.24 -3.63 3.16
N THR A 38 29.75 -3.69 1.92
CA THR A 38 29.96 -4.82 1.02
C THR A 38 31.02 -4.50 -0.03
N GLY A 39 31.52 -5.53 -0.73
CA GLY A 39 32.41 -5.32 -1.88
C GLY A 39 33.77 -4.68 -1.56
N GLY A 40 34.31 -4.89 -0.36
CA GLY A 40 35.63 -4.37 0.03
C GLY A 40 35.65 -2.87 0.35
N GLN A 41 34.48 -2.27 0.55
CA GLN A 41 34.33 -0.91 1.04
C GLN A 41 34.66 -0.82 2.54
N VAL A 42 35.03 0.37 2.98
CA VAL A 42 35.29 0.69 4.37
C VAL A 42 34.29 1.73 4.86
N CYS A 43 33.95 1.66 6.14
CA CYS A 43 33.13 2.68 6.77
C CYS A 43 34.01 3.89 7.10
N GLY A 44 33.76 5.02 6.42
CA GLY A 44 34.51 6.26 6.61
C GLY A 44 34.15 6.97 7.92
N GLY A 45 34.95 7.97 8.31
CA GLY A 45 34.65 8.82 9.47
C GLY A 45 33.37 9.66 9.31
N ASP A 46 32.87 9.76 8.08
CA ASP A 46 31.60 10.36 7.68
C ASP A 46 30.38 9.42 7.84
N GLN A 47 30.59 8.19 8.34
CA GLN A 47 29.57 7.16 8.53
C GLN A 47 28.91 6.63 7.24
N PHE A 48 29.58 6.73 6.09
CA PHE A 48 29.16 6.09 4.85
C PHE A 48 30.16 5.05 4.36
N CYS A 49 29.62 4.05 3.66
CA CYS A 49 30.43 3.04 2.97
C CYS A 49 31.10 3.65 1.75
N SER A 50 32.41 3.49 1.63
CA SER A 50 33.20 4.04 0.53
C SER A 50 34.39 3.17 0.19
N ALA A 51 34.96 3.36 -1.00
CA ALA A 51 36.24 2.76 -1.34
C ALA A 51 37.33 3.26 -0.35
N PRO A 52 38.32 2.43 0.01
CA PRO A 52 39.32 2.77 1.02
C PRO A 52 40.15 4.01 0.69
N GLU A 53 40.24 4.37 -0.59
CA GLU A 53 41.00 5.53 -1.08
C GLU A 53 40.27 6.88 -0.85
N VAL A 54 38.96 6.84 -0.58
CA VAL A 54 38.10 8.05 -0.44
C VAL A 54 37.25 8.04 0.84
N ALA A 55 37.47 7.09 1.74
CA ALA A 55 36.79 7.04 3.03
C ALA A 55 37.08 8.30 3.86
N GLY A 56 36.05 8.92 4.46
CA GLY A 56 36.19 10.19 5.17
C GLY A 56 35.90 11.43 4.31
N THR A 57 35.64 11.27 3.01
CA THR A 57 35.43 12.40 2.07
C THR A 57 34.05 12.44 1.43
N CYS A 58 33.07 11.67 1.93
CA CYS A 58 31.66 11.86 1.58
C CYS A 58 31.13 13.15 2.24
N LEU A 59 31.62 14.31 1.80
CA LEU A 59 31.00 15.59 2.06
C LEU A 59 30.07 15.86 0.88
N LEU A 60 28.78 15.60 1.08
CA LEU A 60 27.76 16.29 0.32
C LEU A 60 28.02 17.80 0.50
N PRO A 61 28.07 18.63 -0.57
CA PRO A 61 27.77 20.03 -0.36
C PRO A 61 26.34 20.08 0.18
N ASP A 62 26.20 20.69 1.34
CA ASP A 62 24.96 20.91 2.10
C ASP A 62 24.50 19.78 3.03
N GLY A 63 25.12 19.75 4.21
CA GLY A 63 24.67 18.99 5.37
C GLY A 63 25.33 19.40 6.69
N GLY A 64 25.72 20.68 6.83
CA GLY A 64 26.23 21.22 8.08
C GLY A 64 25.10 21.37 9.10
N VAL A 65 25.14 20.58 10.16
CA VAL A 65 24.36 20.82 11.38
C VAL A 65 25.29 21.39 12.45
N ASP A 66 25.57 22.69 12.38
CA ASP A 66 26.05 23.42 13.54
C ASP A 66 25.24 24.71 13.68
N GLY A 67 24.56 24.79 14.83
CA GLY A 67 23.55 25.78 15.12
C GLY A 67 24.03 27.22 14.99
N MET A 68 23.28 27.99 14.23
CA MET A 68 23.04 29.40 14.55
C MET A 68 21.57 29.69 14.33
N GLN A 69 20.92 30.08 15.42
CA GLN A 69 19.53 30.54 15.45
C GLN A 69 19.29 31.61 14.36
N PRO A 70 18.26 31.47 13.50
CA PRO A 70 17.96 32.49 12.51
C PRO A 70 17.47 33.77 13.21
N PRO A 71 17.95 34.97 12.81
CA PRO A 71 17.21 36.19 13.07
C PRO A 71 15.93 36.16 12.25
N GLY A 72 14.92 36.87 12.78
CA GLY A 72 13.53 36.82 12.35
C GLY A 72 13.27 36.99 10.86
N ASP A 73 12.05 36.57 10.53
CA ASP A 73 11.34 36.66 9.25
C ASP A 73 11.53 35.45 8.33
N ALA A 74 10.72 34.43 8.63
CA ALA A 74 10.40 33.34 7.72
C ALA A 74 9.81 33.91 6.41
N ALA A 75 10.65 34.13 5.41
CA ALA A 75 10.22 34.06 4.03
C ALA A 75 9.94 32.58 3.73
N LEU A 76 8.67 32.19 3.82
CA LEU A 76 8.17 30.91 3.36
C LEU A 76 8.71 30.66 1.95
N PRO A 77 9.32 29.50 1.64
CA PRO A 77 9.67 29.17 0.27
C PRO A 77 8.38 29.11 -0.55
N VAL A 78 8.14 30.16 -1.36
CA VAL A 78 7.14 30.19 -2.43
C VAL A 78 7.69 29.35 -3.58
N ASP A 79 7.85 28.05 -3.39
CA ASP A 79 8.16 27.12 -4.49
C ASP A 79 7.77 25.66 -4.23
N ALA A 80 7.31 25.30 -3.02
CA ALA A 80 6.42 24.16 -2.91
C ALA A 80 5.02 24.64 -3.36
N ARG A 81 4.70 24.48 -4.65
CA ARG A 81 3.29 24.21 -4.97
C ARG A 81 2.89 23.04 -4.07
N PRO A 82 1.88 23.16 -3.19
CA PRO A 82 1.37 21.97 -2.53
C PRO A 82 1.01 21.00 -3.66
N SER A 83 1.66 19.84 -3.69
CA SER A 83 1.17 18.72 -4.49
C SER A 83 -0.24 18.43 -3.97
N THR A 84 -1.23 19.00 -4.65
CA THR A 84 -2.64 18.66 -4.44
C THR A 84 -2.98 17.31 -5.07
N THR A 85 -2.00 16.64 -5.68
CA THR A 85 -2.09 15.23 -6.03
C THR A 85 -1.49 14.43 -4.90
N ALA A 86 -2.36 13.97 -3.99
CA ALA A 86 -2.05 12.87 -3.10
C ALA A 86 -1.37 11.75 -3.90
N ASP A 87 -0.17 11.33 -3.49
CA ASP A 87 0.49 10.11 -3.96
C ASP A 87 -0.25 8.86 -3.44
N ALA A 88 -1.57 8.83 -3.62
CA ALA A 88 -2.40 7.66 -3.44
C ALA A 88 -2.11 6.68 -4.59
N MET A 89 -1.92 5.42 -4.24
CA MET A 89 -1.73 4.31 -5.16
C MET A 89 -2.73 4.40 -6.34
N PRO A 90 -2.29 4.34 -7.61
CA PRO A 90 -3.16 4.60 -8.78
C PRO A 90 -4.34 3.64 -9.05
N ASP A 91 -4.66 2.70 -8.15
CA ASP A 91 -5.62 1.62 -8.42
C ASP A 91 -6.76 1.50 -7.39
N ALA A 92 -7.07 2.57 -6.63
CA ALA A 92 -8.29 2.58 -5.82
C ALA A 92 -9.50 2.81 -6.74
N TRP A 93 -10.24 1.74 -7.07
CA TRP A 93 -11.54 1.87 -7.72
C TRP A 93 -12.46 2.74 -6.86
N PRO A 94 -13.30 3.60 -7.46
CA PRO A 94 -14.24 4.40 -6.70
C PRO A 94 -15.12 3.48 -5.84
N THR A 95 -15.38 3.90 -4.61
CA THR A 95 -16.26 3.16 -3.69
C THR A 95 -17.49 4.01 -3.36
N VAL A 96 -18.60 3.34 -3.07
CA VAL A 96 -19.87 3.95 -2.68
C VAL A 96 -20.37 3.31 -1.38
N GLN A 97 -21.21 4.06 -0.66
CA GLN A 97 -21.85 3.54 0.55
C GLN A 97 -23.10 2.73 0.21
N LEU A 98 -23.19 1.53 0.77
CA LEU A 98 -24.40 0.71 0.77
C LEU A 98 -24.95 0.66 2.19
N HIS A 99 -26.13 1.24 2.39
CA HIS A 99 -26.84 1.26 3.66
C HIS A 99 -27.91 0.18 3.64
N VAL A 100 -27.77 -0.81 4.52
CA VAL A 100 -28.70 -1.94 4.66
C VAL A 100 -29.45 -1.80 5.98
N ARG A 101 -30.78 -1.73 5.91
CA ARG A 101 -31.67 -1.71 7.07
C ARG A 101 -32.51 -2.97 7.13
N ILE A 102 -32.73 -3.47 8.33
CA ILE A 102 -33.61 -4.61 8.59
C ILE A 102 -34.74 -4.15 9.51
N GLU A 103 -35.96 -4.52 9.15
CA GLU A 103 -37.16 -4.40 9.97
C GLU A 103 -37.73 -5.79 10.23
N GLY A 104 -37.93 -6.16 11.49
CA GLY A 104 -38.26 -7.52 11.90
C GLY A 104 -37.02 -8.38 12.16
N ARG A 105 -37.23 -9.68 12.45
CA ARG A 105 -36.14 -10.60 12.81
C ARG A 105 -35.65 -11.40 11.60
N GLY A 106 -34.47 -11.03 11.12
CA GLY A 106 -33.78 -11.71 10.03
C GLY A 106 -32.32 -11.30 9.90
N VAL A 107 -31.60 -11.94 8.98
CA VAL A 107 -30.21 -11.63 8.66
C VAL A 107 -30.12 -11.40 7.15
N VAL A 108 -29.49 -10.29 6.74
CA VAL A 108 -29.16 -10.06 5.33
C VAL A 108 -27.70 -10.45 5.12
N MET A 109 -27.44 -11.45 4.30
CA MET A 109 -26.11 -11.94 3.98
C MET A 109 -25.60 -11.32 2.68
N LEU A 110 -24.38 -10.78 2.71
CA LEU A 110 -23.63 -10.30 1.55
C LEU A 110 -22.36 -11.14 1.44
N PRO A 111 -22.32 -12.20 0.59
CA PRO A 111 -21.28 -13.24 0.64
C PRO A 111 -19.83 -12.75 0.61
N THR A 112 -19.57 -11.61 -0.05
CA THR A 112 -18.22 -11.06 -0.23
C THR A 112 -17.89 -9.94 0.77
N ILE A 113 -18.89 -9.39 1.48
CA ILE A 113 -18.74 -8.17 2.28
C ILE A 113 -18.94 -8.47 3.77
N GLY A 114 -19.98 -9.22 4.12
CA GLY A 114 -20.37 -9.48 5.51
C GLY A 114 -21.87 -9.75 5.66
N ASN A 115 -22.33 -9.83 6.90
CA ASN A 115 -23.75 -10.01 7.23
C ASN A 115 -24.26 -8.83 8.05
N CYS A 116 -25.52 -8.47 7.83
CA CYS A 116 -26.26 -7.53 8.64
C CYS A 116 -27.23 -8.32 9.50
N ASP A 117 -27.00 -8.35 10.82
CA ASP A 117 -27.77 -9.17 11.76
C ASP A 117 -28.87 -8.34 12.43
N GLY A 118 -30.12 -8.57 12.03
CA GLY A 118 -31.34 -8.01 12.62
C GLY A 118 -32.03 -8.93 13.62
N SER A 119 -31.31 -9.86 14.25
CA SER A 119 -31.87 -10.79 15.24
C SER A 119 -32.62 -10.10 16.40
N SER A 120 -32.27 -8.85 16.72
CA SER A 120 -32.93 -8.02 17.73
C SER A 120 -34.26 -7.38 17.27
N GLY A 121 -34.68 -7.61 16.02
CA GLY A 121 -35.90 -7.05 15.43
C GLY A 121 -35.67 -5.80 14.57
N GLN A 122 -34.45 -5.26 14.57
CA GLN A 122 -34.02 -4.20 13.66
C GLN A 122 -32.49 -4.23 13.52
N ALA A 123 -31.99 -3.84 12.36
CA ALA A 123 -30.56 -3.58 12.17
C ALA A 123 -30.34 -2.44 11.18
N ASP A 124 -29.18 -1.82 11.33
CA ASP A 124 -28.72 -0.73 10.48
C ASP A 124 -27.22 -0.93 10.24
N CYS A 125 -26.86 -1.28 9.00
CA CYS A 125 -25.50 -1.65 8.62
C CYS A 125 -25.03 -0.79 7.44
N LEU A 126 -23.83 -0.23 7.56
CA LEU A 126 -23.19 0.56 6.53
C LEU A 126 -21.98 -0.20 5.98
N TYR A 127 -21.97 -0.38 4.67
CA TYR A 127 -20.87 -1.03 3.95
C TYR A 127 -20.27 -0.11 2.90
N THR A 128 -18.97 -0.21 2.71
CA THR A 128 -18.26 0.45 1.60
C THR A 128 -18.01 -0.59 0.53
N VAL A 129 -18.58 -0.38 -0.66
CA VAL A 129 -18.53 -1.34 -1.77
C VAL A 129 -17.93 -0.67 -3.01
N PRO A 130 -17.23 -1.42 -3.89
CA PRO A 130 -16.74 -0.85 -5.14
C PRO A 130 -17.91 -0.39 -6.02
N GLN A 131 -17.80 0.81 -6.56
CA GLN A 131 -18.79 1.37 -7.48
C GLN A 131 -18.88 0.51 -8.74
N GLY A 132 -20.10 0.33 -9.26
CA GLY A 132 -20.31 -0.40 -10.51
C GLY A 132 -20.05 -1.90 -10.42
N THR A 133 -19.81 -2.44 -9.22
CA THR A 133 -19.60 -3.87 -8.99
C THR A 133 -20.88 -4.54 -8.53
N ALA A 134 -21.22 -5.68 -9.12
CA ALA A 134 -22.41 -6.43 -8.72
C ALA A 134 -22.29 -6.95 -7.28
N VAL A 135 -23.27 -6.61 -6.45
CA VAL A 135 -23.43 -7.06 -5.08
C VAL A 135 -24.69 -7.90 -4.99
N THR A 136 -24.61 -9.05 -4.34
CA THR A 136 -25.76 -9.91 -4.08
C THR A 136 -26.08 -9.90 -2.59
N LEU A 137 -27.34 -9.61 -2.26
CA LEU A 137 -27.88 -9.64 -0.92
C LEU A 137 -28.85 -10.81 -0.80
N HIS A 138 -28.77 -11.54 0.31
CA HIS A 138 -29.66 -12.66 0.59
C HIS A 138 -30.33 -12.47 1.95
N ALA A 139 -31.64 -12.22 1.94
CA ALA A 139 -32.46 -12.11 3.12
C ALA A 139 -32.80 -13.50 3.68
N VAL A 140 -32.32 -13.79 4.89
CA VAL A 140 -32.58 -15.04 5.60
C VAL A 140 -33.42 -14.75 6.84
N PRO A 141 -34.69 -15.18 6.87
CA PRO A 141 -35.54 -14.98 8.03
C PRO A 141 -35.09 -15.84 9.22
N LYS A 142 -35.40 -15.39 10.43
CA LYS A 142 -35.28 -16.21 11.65
C LYS A 142 -36.47 -17.18 11.79
N ASN A 143 -36.37 -18.12 12.72
CA ASN A 143 -37.49 -19.00 13.07
C ASN A 143 -38.73 -18.17 13.45
N HIS A 144 -39.91 -18.62 12.98
CA HIS A 144 -41.20 -17.93 13.13
C HIS A 144 -41.30 -16.58 12.40
N TRP A 145 -40.37 -16.29 11.49
CA TRP A 145 -40.41 -15.10 10.64
C TRP A 145 -40.33 -15.52 9.18
N ARG A 146 -40.90 -14.70 8.30
CA ARG A 146 -40.74 -14.81 6.85
C ARG A 146 -40.17 -13.52 6.28
N PHE A 147 -39.45 -13.64 5.18
CA PHE A 147 -39.13 -12.48 4.37
C PHE A 147 -40.42 -12.01 3.67
N GLU A 148 -40.81 -10.76 3.91
CA GLU A 148 -42.00 -10.15 3.32
C GLU A 148 -41.62 -9.53 1.97
N GLU A 149 -40.75 -8.52 1.99
CA GLU A 149 -40.27 -7.84 0.79
C GLU A 149 -39.03 -6.99 1.05
N TRP A 150 -38.41 -6.52 -0.04
CA TRP A 150 -37.49 -5.39 -0.01
C TRP A 150 -38.29 -4.11 -0.24
N THR A 151 -38.21 -3.16 0.68
CA THR A 151 -38.94 -1.88 0.56
C THR A 151 -38.14 -0.82 -0.21
N SER A 152 -36.89 -1.11 -0.59
CA SER A 152 -36.07 -0.18 -1.36
C SER A 152 -36.41 -0.20 -2.86
N GLN A 153 -36.20 0.93 -3.54
CA GLN A 153 -36.45 1.01 -4.99
C GLN A 153 -35.56 0.10 -5.83
N VAL A 154 -34.33 -0.18 -5.35
CA VAL A 154 -33.34 -0.97 -6.09
C VAL A 154 -33.64 -2.47 -6.04
N CYS A 155 -34.10 -2.96 -4.89
CA CYS A 155 -34.44 -4.37 -4.67
C CYS A 155 -35.95 -4.63 -4.67
N GLY A 156 -36.78 -3.61 -4.83
CA GLY A 156 -38.23 -3.70 -4.73
C GLY A 156 -38.79 -4.72 -5.72
N ASN A 157 -39.64 -5.63 -5.24
CA ASN A 157 -40.21 -6.75 -5.99
C ASN A 157 -39.19 -7.84 -6.42
N GLN A 158 -37.94 -7.79 -5.99
CA GLN A 158 -37.02 -8.92 -6.12
C GLN A 158 -37.36 -10.00 -5.08
N PRO A 159 -37.02 -11.28 -5.33
CA PRO A 159 -37.14 -12.32 -4.31
C PRO A 159 -36.19 -12.04 -3.13
N ALA A 160 -36.18 -12.93 -2.13
CA ALA A 160 -35.28 -12.85 -0.98
C ALA A 160 -33.78 -12.71 -1.35
N THR A 161 -33.41 -13.07 -2.58
CA THR A 161 -32.11 -12.73 -3.16
C THR A 161 -32.24 -11.49 -4.06
N CYS A 162 -31.63 -10.38 -3.64
CA CYS A 162 -31.52 -9.17 -4.47
C CYS A 162 -30.12 -9.09 -5.09
N ALA A 163 -30.05 -8.79 -6.39
CA ALA A 163 -28.79 -8.51 -7.07
C ALA A 163 -28.81 -7.06 -7.55
N LEU A 164 -27.85 -6.26 -7.10
CA LEU A 164 -27.76 -4.83 -7.43
C LEU A 164 -26.34 -4.44 -7.83
N VAL A 165 -26.22 -3.35 -8.58
CA VAL A 165 -24.95 -2.73 -8.93
C VAL A 165 -24.98 -1.30 -8.40
N PRO A 166 -24.28 -0.98 -7.30
CA PRO A 166 -24.35 0.33 -6.69
C PRO A 166 -23.39 1.28 -7.42
N ASP A 167 -23.94 2.23 -8.18
CA ASP A 167 -23.18 3.32 -8.81
C ASP A 167 -23.14 4.61 -7.98
N VAL A 168 -24.06 4.73 -7.03
CA VAL A 168 -24.20 5.86 -6.10
C VAL A 168 -24.51 5.33 -4.70
N PRO A 169 -24.43 6.16 -3.63
CA PRO A 169 -24.87 5.77 -2.31
C PRO A 169 -26.28 5.17 -2.36
N THR A 170 -26.42 3.92 -1.96
CA THR A 170 -27.64 3.13 -2.16
C THR A 170 -28.20 2.70 -0.81
N PHE A 171 -29.51 2.87 -0.64
CA PHE A 171 -30.25 2.40 0.54
C PHE A 171 -31.07 1.16 0.19
N VAL A 172 -30.93 0.11 0.99
CA VAL A 172 -31.69 -1.14 0.90
C VAL A 172 -32.33 -1.44 2.24
N GLN A 173 -33.63 -1.76 2.23
CA GLN A 173 -34.33 -2.17 3.43
C GLN A 173 -35.03 -3.51 3.20
N ALA A 174 -34.76 -4.47 4.09
CA ALA A 174 -35.43 -5.77 4.14
C ALA A 174 -36.50 -5.73 5.23
N ARG A 175 -37.72 -6.17 4.89
CA ARG A 175 -38.80 -6.33 5.85
C ARG A 175 -39.08 -7.81 6.08
N PHE A 176 -39.12 -8.18 7.35
CA PHE A 176 -39.48 -9.51 7.82
C PHE A 176 -40.76 -9.40 8.64
N GLU A 177 -41.65 -10.36 8.46
CA GLU A 177 -42.93 -10.44 9.16
C GLU A 177 -42.94 -11.70 10.03
N GLU A 178 -43.51 -11.59 11.23
CA GLU A 178 -43.73 -12.74 12.10
C GLU A 178 -44.83 -13.63 11.50
N ILE A 179 -44.63 -14.94 11.53
CA ILE A 179 -45.62 -15.92 11.10
C ILE A 179 -46.46 -16.26 12.34
N ASP A 180 -47.64 -15.67 12.44
CA ASP A 180 -48.64 -16.07 13.44
C ASP A 180 -49.36 -17.34 12.94
N ASP A 181 -49.24 -18.44 13.70
CA ASP A 181 -49.97 -19.70 13.50
C ASP A 181 -51.40 -19.65 14.06
#